data_AF-A0A327VW95-F1
#
_entry.id   AF-A0A327VW95-F1
#
_cell.length_a   1.000
_cell.length_b   1.000
_cell.length_c   1.000
_cell.angle_alpha   90.00
_cell.angle_beta   90.00
_cell.angle_gamma   90.00
#
_symmetry.space_group_name_H-M   'P 1'
#
loop_
_entity.id
_entity.type
_entity.pdbx_description
1 polymer ?
#
loop_
_entity_poly.entity_id
_entity_poly.type
_entity_poly.pdbx_seq_one_letter_code
_entity_poly.pdbx_strand_id
1 'polypeptide(L)'
;MFKIGSIVGLKSHPLRLDFSQENLVIGGDAQSIPPLMVVVETLLEFEVLENSSEVKQCRCSWYSHKTHTFESEWFLVHLLFELPSKEKEVNDPEISPEIGTMVRFKTTGIELGKKKSSIDFSGSSNSSNRSISSLLYFVAPVLQVIAIIESNNKQLTNEKPRKKWREESKIQLKCKYFDINSNKFCEIILPLESIEIIQSVDESKIDCINGAILGNKCLRLTSMTPDVPEVLIKPNIINYRSGLYYIEGFNFLTGKSAEYLLNGNNDTFKEQEFSLAKLPKFIPLSNGLFNVIKISKQSILELNPNFYWRIKYQDNNGSITDWTIHSPEVIEVIEEKINSDNSIPQIYVKAFCMLRNAHRHFKVDGIKEIVQLNILLDPTKGADILVDQKGQIAQEAQDVSLS
;
A
#
# COMPACT_ATOMS: atom_id res chain seq x y z
N MET A 1 -17.52 -19.49 -11.80
CA MET A 1 -16.64 -20.56 -12.28
C MET A 1 -15.22 -20.06 -12.18
N PHE A 2 -14.33 -20.77 -11.50
CA PHE A 2 -12.94 -20.33 -11.33
C PHE A 2 -12.19 -20.46 -12.66
N LYS A 3 -11.42 -19.44 -13.01
CA LYS A 3 -10.56 -19.44 -14.20
C LYS A 3 -9.16 -19.96 -13.82
N ILE A 4 -8.39 -20.43 -14.79
CA ILE A 4 -6.97 -20.69 -14.57
C ILE A 4 -6.31 -19.36 -14.18
N GLY A 5 -5.50 -19.37 -13.12
CA GLY A 5 -4.92 -18.17 -12.52
C GLY A 5 -5.79 -17.49 -11.46
N SER A 6 -7.02 -17.94 -11.20
CA SER A 6 -7.82 -17.47 -10.06
C SER A 6 -7.15 -17.85 -8.75
N ILE A 7 -7.04 -16.89 -7.82
CA ILE A 7 -6.57 -17.14 -6.46
C ILE A 7 -7.76 -17.66 -5.64
N VAL A 8 -7.59 -18.83 -5.05
CA VAL A 8 -8.63 -19.53 -4.29
C VAL A 8 -8.13 -19.92 -2.91
N GLY A 9 -9.05 -20.09 -1.96
CA GLY A 9 -8.79 -20.63 -0.63
C GLY A 9 -9.84 -21.65 -0.24
N LEU A 10 -9.51 -22.56 0.68
CA LEU A 10 -10.52 -23.42 1.31
C LEU A 10 -11.52 -22.57 2.09
N LYS A 11 -12.80 -22.93 2.11
CA LYS A 11 -13.85 -22.21 2.88
C LYS A 11 -13.55 -22.02 4.37
N SER A 12 -12.61 -22.78 4.93
CA SER A 12 -12.09 -22.65 6.30
C SER A 12 -11.02 -21.55 6.47
N HIS A 13 -10.48 -20.98 5.39
CA HIS A 13 -9.46 -19.95 5.45
C HIS A 13 -10.05 -18.63 5.99
N PRO A 14 -9.36 -17.93 6.93
CA PRO A 14 -9.88 -16.70 7.55
C PRO A 14 -9.97 -15.47 6.64
N LEU A 15 -9.47 -15.51 5.39
CA LEU A 15 -9.46 -14.37 4.47
C LEU A 15 -10.76 -14.27 3.64
N ARG A 16 -11.79 -15.01 4.03
CA ARG A 16 -13.05 -15.14 3.29
C ARG A 16 -13.91 -13.87 3.28
N LEU A 17 -13.57 -12.87 4.09
CA LEU A 17 -14.44 -11.73 4.37
C LEU A 17 -14.05 -10.52 3.51
N ASP A 18 -15.03 -9.72 3.08
CA ASP A 18 -14.89 -8.42 2.39
C ASP A 18 -14.12 -7.34 3.20
N PHE A 19 -13.45 -7.74 4.28
CA PHE A 19 -12.51 -6.88 4.97
C PHE A 19 -11.36 -6.55 4.02
N SER A 20 -11.03 -5.26 3.95
CA SER A 20 -9.74 -4.86 3.39
C SER A 20 -8.65 -5.71 4.04
N GLN A 21 -7.93 -6.49 3.23
CA GLN A 21 -6.94 -7.48 3.66
C GLN A 21 -5.93 -6.92 4.67
N GLU A 22 -5.75 -5.60 4.69
CA GLU A 22 -4.85 -4.82 5.52
C GLU A 22 -5.14 -4.89 7.03
N ASN A 23 -6.38 -5.17 7.43
CA ASN A 23 -6.82 -5.12 8.84
C ASN A 23 -7.01 -6.49 9.49
N LEU A 24 -6.89 -7.59 8.74
CA LEU A 24 -7.04 -8.93 9.32
C LEU A 24 -5.76 -9.33 10.07
N VAL A 25 -5.88 -9.53 11.38
CA VAL A 25 -4.81 -10.07 12.22
C VAL A 25 -5.22 -11.44 12.74
N ILE A 26 -4.46 -12.45 12.35
CA ILE A 26 -4.68 -13.84 12.73
C ILE A 26 -4.16 -14.07 14.16
N GLY A 27 -5.03 -14.54 15.05
CA GLY A 27 -4.64 -15.04 16.37
C GLY A 27 -4.49 -16.56 16.39
N GLY A 28 -3.73 -17.08 17.36
CA GLY A 28 -3.53 -18.51 17.56
C GLY A 28 -2.37 -19.09 16.75
N ASP A 29 -2.32 -20.43 16.64
CA ASP A 29 -1.29 -21.12 15.87
C ASP A 29 -1.55 -21.01 14.37
N ALA A 30 -0.76 -20.17 13.71
CA ALA A 30 -0.91 -19.89 12.31
C ALA A 30 -0.42 -21.01 11.39
N GLN A 31 0.23 -22.07 11.92
CA GLN A 31 0.58 -23.26 11.13
C GLN A 31 -0.65 -24.07 10.69
N SER A 32 -1.78 -23.90 11.41
CA SER A 32 -3.05 -24.58 11.12
C SER A 32 -3.85 -23.96 9.97
N ILE A 33 -3.39 -22.82 9.44
CA ILE A 33 -4.12 -22.06 8.43
C ILE A 33 -3.81 -22.64 7.07
N PRO A 34 -4.83 -22.99 6.27
CA PRO A 34 -4.58 -23.49 4.92
C PRO A 34 -3.92 -22.41 4.06
N PRO A 35 -3.08 -22.77 3.08
CA PRO A 35 -2.52 -21.82 2.14
C PRO A 35 -3.60 -21.20 1.26
N LEU A 36 -3.31 -20.01 0.72
CA LEU A 36 -3.96 -19.59 -0.53
C LEU A 36 -3.33 -20.35 -1.70
N MET A 37 -4.16 -20.66 -2.68
CA MET A 37 -3.79 -21.48 -3.82
C MET A 37 -4.13 -20.76 -5.12
N VAL A 38 -3.57 -21.22 -6.23
CA VAL A 38 -3.93 -20.75 -7.57
C VAL A 38 -4.45 -21.91 -8.40
N VAL A 39 -5.57 -21.70 -9.09
CA VAL A 39 -6.12 -22.69 -10.02
C VAL A 39 -5.17 -22.82 -11.21
N VAL A 40 -4.58 -24.02 -11.40
CA VAL A 40 -3.65 -24.31 -12.49
C VAL A 40 -4.29 -25.11 -13.62
N GLU A 41 -5.36 -25.84 -13.33
CA GLU A 41 -6.13 -26.63 -14.29
C GLU A 41 -7.58 -26.76 -13.84
N THR A 42 -8.51 -26.96 -14.77
CA THR A 42 -9.92 -27.23 -14.45
C THR A 42 -10.40 -28.52 -15.13
N LEU A 43 -11.34 -29.20 -14.48
CA LEU A 43 -12.01 -30.39 -15.02
C LEU A 43 -13.51 -30.12 -15.12
N LEU A 44 -13.99 -30.06 -16.35
CA LEU A 44 -15.40 -29.94 -16.71
C LEU A 44 -16.00 -31.34 -16.86
N GLU A 45 -17.15 -31.56 -16.22
CA GLU A 45 -17.95 -32.75 -16.46
C GLU A 45 -19.25 -32.32 -17.15
N PHE A 46 -19.49 -32.86 -18.34
CA PHE A 46 -20.73 -32.64 -19.07
C PHE A 46 -21.77 -33.65 -18.59
N GLU A 47 -22.87 -33.16 -18.03
CA GLU A 47 -24.05 -34.00 -17.82
C GLU A 47 -24.86 -34.04 -19.10
N VAL A 48 -25.22 -35.25 -19.55
CA VAL A 48 -25.81 -35.52 -20.88
C VAL A 48 -27.18 -34.85 -21.08
N LEU A 49 -27.80 -34.37 -20.01
CA LEU A 49 -29.19 -33.89 -20.01
C LEU A 49 -29.36 -32.36 -20.01
N GLU A 50 -28.35 -31.60 -19.58
CA GLU A 50 -28.43 -30.15 -19.51
C GLU A 50 -27.15 -29.58 -20.12
N ASN A 51 -27.27 -28.73 -21.14
CA ASN A 51 -26.13 -28.12 -21.85
C ASN A 51 -25.30 -27.14 -20.97
N SER A 52 -25.37 -27.24 -19.64
CA SER A 52 -24.54 -26.52 -18.69
C SER A 52 -23.28 -27.34 -18.38
N SER A 53 -22.13 -26.85 -18.83
CA SER A 53 -20.84 -27.36 -18.37
C SER A 53 -20.54 -26.80 -16.98
N GLU A 54 -20.66 -27.62 -15.93
CA GLU A 54 -20.23 -27.23 -14.58
C GLU A 54 -18.81 -27.75 -14.30
N VAL A 55 -17.94 -26.86 -13.81
CA VAL A 55 -16.64 -27.28 -13.25
C VAL A 55 -16.89 -27.98 -11.93
N LYS A 56 -16.60 -29.28 -11.88
CA LYS A 56 -16.72 -30.04 -10.63
C LYS A 56 -15.44 -29.97 -9.81
N GLN A 57 -14.29 -30.00 -10.48
CA GLN A 57 -12.98 -30.06 -9.85
C GLN A 57 -12.00 -29.10 -10.50
N CYS A 58 -11.09 -28.57 -9.69
CA CYS A 58 -9.97 -27.77 -10.15
C CYS A 58 -8.70 -28.25 -9.47
N ARG A 59 -7.60 -28.26 -10.21
CA ARG A 59 -6.28 -28.53 -9.66
C ARG A 59 -5.71 -27.20 -9.19
N CYS A 60 -5.39 -27.13 -7.91
CA CYS A 60 -4.85 -25.93 -7.29
C CYS A 60 -3.40 -26.18 -6.91
N SER A 61 -2.54 -25.18 -7.09
CA SER A 61 -1.14 -25.21 -6.67
C SER A 61 -0.85 -24.17 -5.60
N TRP A 62 0.06 -24.47 -4.69
CA TRP A 62 0.53 -23.56 -3.64
C TRP A 62 1.98 -23.88 -3.26
N TYR A 63 2.64 -22.93 -2.59
CA TYR A 63 3.94 -23.17 -1.99
C TYR A 63 3.77 -23.65 -0.54
N SER A 64 4.34 -24.80 -0.22
CA SER A 64 4.22 -25.44 1.09
C SER A 64 5.43 -25.10 1.97
N HIS A 65 5.16 -24.44 3.10
CA HIS A 65 6.18 -24.07 4.08
C HIS A 65 6.80 -25.29 4.78
N LYS A 66 6.10 -26.44 4.76
CA LYS A 66 6.57 -27.66 5.42
C LYS A 66 7.58 -28.39 4.56
N THR A 67 7.31 -28.50 3.26
CA THR A 67 8.19 -29.19 2.31
C THR A 67 9.19 -28.24 1.65
N HIS A 68 8.96 -26.93 1.72
CA HIS A 68 9.69 -25.90 0.97
C HIS A 68 9.65 -26.14 -0.55
N THR A 69 8.55 -26.74 -1.01
CA THR A 69 8.29 -27.03 -2.42
C THR A 69 6.88 -26.60 -2.80
N PHE A 70 6.63 -26.51 -4.09
CA PHE A 70 5.28 -26.34 -4.58
C PHE A 70 4.55 -27.68 -4.61
N GLU A 71 3.32 -27.65 -4.11
CA GLU A 71 2.40 -28.78 -4.08
C GLU A 71 1.19 -28.46 -4.94
N SER A 72 0.54 -29.50 -5.47
CA SER A 72 -0.66 -29.36 -6.30
C SER A 72 -1.60 -30.53 -6.09
N GLU A 73 -2.88 -30.24 -5.88
CA GLU A 73 -3.90 -31.25 -5.59
C GLU A 73 -5.25 -30.90 -6.23
N TRP A 74 -6.10 -31.91 -6.44
CA TRP A 74 -7.45 -31.72 -6.99
C TRP A 74 -8.46 -31.41 -5.88
N PHE A 75 -9.19 -30.31 -6.03
CA PHE A 75 -10.23 -29.88 -5.11
C PHE A 75 -11.59 -29.80 -5.78
N LEU A 76 -12.64 -30.12 -5.03
CA LEU A 76 -14.01 -29.88 -5.42
C LEU A 76 -14.30 -28.38 -5.34
N VAL A 77 -14.87 -27.81 -6.40
CA VAL A 77 -15.11 -26.36 -6.52
C VAL A 77 -15.93 -25.80 -5.35
N HIS A 78 -16.92 -26.56 -4.86
CA HIS A 78 -17.77 -26.12 -3.75
C HIS A 78 -17.05 -26.05 -2.38
N LEU A 79 -15.83 -26.56 -2.25
CA LEU A 79 -15.01 -26.42 -1.03
C LEU A 79 -14.16 -25.14 -1.02
N LEU A 80 -14.09 -24.45 -2.15
CA LEU A 80 -13.25 -23.28 -2.36
C LEU A 80 -14.08 -21.99 -2.35
N PHE A 81 -13.39 -20.88 -2.11
CA PHE A 81 -13.84 -19.54 -2.45
C PHE A 81 -12.75 -18.84 -3.26
N GLU A 82 -13.16 -17.90 -4.11
CA GLU A 82 -12.24 -17.07 -4.89
C GLU A 82 -12.01 -15.74 -4.16
N LEU A 83 -10.77 -15.29 -4.15
CA LEU A 83 -10.42 -13.96 -3.64
C LEU A 83 -10.61 -12.93 -4.76
N PRO A 84 -11.17 -11.74 -4.45
CA PRO A 84 -11.26 -10.67 -5.43
C PRO A 84 -9.84 -10.23 -5.83
N SER A 85 -9.51 -10.37 -7.11
CA SER A 85 -8.28 -9.83 -7.67
C SER A 85 -8.47 -8.32 -7.82
N LYS A 86 -7.78 -7.52 -6.98
CA LYS A 86 -7.73 -6.06 -7.12
C LYS A 86 -6.93 -5.63 -8.35
N GLU A 87 -6.14 -6.53 -8.90
CA GLU A 87 -5.39 -6.28 -10.12
C GLU A 87 -6.39 -6.13 -11.27
N LYS A 88 -6.57 -4.89 -11.75
CA LYS A 88 -6.86 -4.66 -13.17
C LYS A 88 -5.91 -5.55 -13.94
N GLU A 89 -6.35 -6.22 -14.99
CA GLU A 89 -5.57 -7.16 -15.79
C GLU A 89 -4.28 -6.49 -16.35
N VAL A 90 -3.24 -6.31 -15.52
CA VAL A 90 -1.90 -5.82 -15.91
C VAL A 90 -1.10 -6.95 -16.57
N ASN A 91 -1.70 -8.12 -16.74
CA ASN A 91 -1.33 -9.01 -17.83
C ASN A 91 -1.89 -8.42 -19.12
N ASP A 92 -1.37 -7.26 -19.51
CA ASP A 92 -1.45 -6.82 -20.89
C ASP A 92 -0.87 -7.98 -21.71
N PRO A 93 -1.65 -8.64 -22.58
CA PRO A 93 -1.19 -9.82 -23.32
C PRO A 93 0.04 -9.54 -24.19
N GLU A 94 0.48 -8.28 -24.27
CA GLU A 94 1.70 -7.83 -24.93
C GLU A 94 3.00 -8.18 -24.18
N ILE A 95 2.99 -8.33 -22.85
CA ILE A 95 4.22 -8.63 -22.09
C ILE A 95 4.35 -10.15 -21.89
N SER A 96 4.89 -10.83 -22.90
CA SER A 96 5.32 -12.22 -22.75
C SER A 96 6.61 -12.27 -21.92
N PRO A 97 6.68 -13.11 -20.87
CA PRO A 97 7.90 -13.22 -20.08
C PRO A 97 9.01 -13.86 -20.91
N GLU A 98 10.22 -13.32 -20.84
CA GLU A 98 11.40 -13.86 -21.50
C GLU A 98 12.16 -14.83 -20.58
N ILE A 99 13.09 -15.59 -21.15
CA ILE A 99 14.01 -16.41 -20.38
C ILE A 99 14.92 -15.47 -19.55
N GLY A 100 15.04 -15.76 -18.25
CA GLY A 100 15.79 -14.94 -17.31
C GLY A 100 14.92 -13.97 -16.51
N THR A 101 13.68 -13.71 -16.95
CA THR A 101 12.73 -12.85 -16.22
C THR A 101 12.46 -13.41 -14.82
N MET A 102 12.45 -12.51 -13.84
CA MET A 102 12.09 -12.83 -12.46
C MET A 102 10.57 -12.79 -12.33
N VAL A 103 10.00 -13.85 -11.77
CA VAL A 103 8.56 -13.97 -11.56
C VAL A 103 8.30 -14.43 -10.13
N ARG A 104 7.09 -14.18 -9.63
CA ARG A 104 6.64 -14.69 -8.33
C ARG A 104 5.31 -15.40 -8.49
N PHE A 105 5.00 -16.26 -7.54
CA PHE A 105 3.71 -16.93 -7.53
C PHE A 105 2.61 -15.95 -7.12
N LYS A 106 1.43 -16.01 -7.75
CA LYS A 106 0.37 -15.01 -7.60
C LYS A 106 -0.15 -14.80 -6.17
N THR A 107 -0.03 -15.82 -5.31
CA THR A 107 -0.45 -15.68 -3.91
C THR A 107 0.55 -14.90 -3.05
N THR A 108 1.78 -14.70 -3.52
CA THR A 108 2.91 -14.15 -2.73
C THR A 108 2.57 -12.79 -2.12
N GLY A 109 1.96 -11.88 -2.88
CA GLY A 109 1.61 -10.54 -2.38
C GLY A 109 0.59 -10.59 -1.23
N ILE A 110 -0.44 -11.41 -1.37
CA ILE A 110 -1.48 -11.59 -0.35
C ILE A 110 -0.92 -12.31 0.89
N GLU A 111 -0.10 -13.33 0.68
CA GLU A 111 0.57 -14.08 1.75
C GLU A 111 1.51 -13.19 2.58
N LEU A 112 2.30 -12.32 1.94
CA LEU A 112 3.15 -11.34 2.63
C LEU A 112 2.36 -10.35 3.50
N GLY A 113 1.14 -10.01 3.06
CA GLY A 113 0.25 -9.09 3.77
C GLY A 113 -0.40 -9.68 5.03
N LYS A 114 -0.38 -11.02 5.18
CA LYS A 114 -0.98 -11.67 6.36
C LYS A 114 -0.21 -11.29 7.62
N LYS A 115 -0.95 -10.87 8.65
CA LYS A 115 -0.41 -10.53 9.97
C LYS A 115 -0.84 -11.55 10.99
N LYS A 116 0.07 -11.94 11.87
CA LYS A 116 -0.22 -12.73 13.07
C LYS A 116 -0.05 -11.87 14.31
N SER A 117 -0.85 -12.13 15.34
CA SER A 117 -0.61 -11.58 16.67
C SER A 117 -0.17 -12.64 17.65
N SER A 118 0.87 -12.34 18.41
CA SER A 118 1.35 -13.15 19.52
C SER A 118 1.04 -12.44 20.84
N ILE A 119 0.68 -13.22 21.85
CA ILE A 119 0.45 -12.72 23.22
C ILE A 119 1.63 -13.22 24.06
N ASP A 120 2.44 -12.29 24.52
CA ASP A 120 3.55 -12.62 25.42
C ASP A 120 3.08 -12.44 26.86
N PHE A 121 3.03 -13.56 27.61
CA PHE A 121 2.67 -13.58 29.03
C PHE A 121 3.89 -13.40 29.96
N SER A 122 5.05 -13.04 29.42
CA SER A 122 6.33 -13.04 30.14
C SER A 122 6.57 -11.83 31.05
N GLY A 123 5.53 -11.05 31.40
CA GLY A 123 5.64 -9.85 32.22
C GLY A 123 4.74 -9.88 33.47
N SER A 124 5.33 -9.61 34.65
CA SER A 124 4.65 -9.45 35.95
C SER A 124 3.74 -8.20 36.04
N SER A 125 3.55 -7.48 34.94
CA SER A 125 2.65 -6.33 34.83
C SER A 125 1.32 -6.77 34.21
N ASN A 126 0.19 -6.35 34.77
CA ASN A 126 -1.18 -6.63 34.31
C ASN A 126 -1.51 -6.19 32.86
N SER A 127 -0.55 -5.76 32.05
CA SER A 127 -0.71 -5.48 30.62
C SER A 127 -0.06 -6.58 29.79
N SER A 128 -0.88 -7.40 29.13
CA SER A 128 -0.40 -8.31 28.09
C SER A 128 0.10 -7.49 26.90
N ASN A 129 1.39 -7.61 26.58
CA ASN A 129 1.93 -6.99 25.38
C ASN A 129 1.57 -7.88 24.19
N ARG A 130 0.74 -7.34 23.28
CA ARG A 130 0.40 -7.99 22.02
C ARG A 130 1.38 -7.51 20.95
N SER A 131 2.18 -8.42 20.41
CA SER A 131 3.05 -8.13 19.26
C SER A 131 2.34 -8.56 17.97
N ILE A 132 2.44 -7.75 16.92
CA ILE A 132 1.92 -8.07 15.59
C ILE A 132 3.12 -8.22 14.65
N SER A 133 3.18 -9.34 13.94
CA SER A 133 4.26 -9.65 12.99
C SER A 133 3.68 -10.23 11.70
N SER A 134 4.46 -10.19 10.62
CA SER A 134 4.06 -10.81 9.35
C SER A 134 4.05 -12.33 9.44
N LEU A 135 3.11 -12.96 8.73
CA LEU A 135 2.96 -14.41 8.66
C LEU A 135 3.60 -14.95 7.37
N LEU A 136 4.84 -15.41 7.45
CA LEU A 136 5.65 -15.75 6.27
C LEU A 136 5.66 -17.25 5.89
N TYR A 137 4.65 -18.03 6.28
CA TYR A 137 4.66 -19.47 6.01
C TYR A 137 4.53 -19.77 4.51
N PHE A 138 3.44 -19.35 3.87
CA PHE A 138 3.14 -19.75 2.49
C PHE A 138 3.64 -18.76 1.43
N VAL A 139 4.69 -18.02 1.75
CA VAL A 139 5.31 -17.06 0.82
C VAL A 139 6.25 -17.83 -0.10
N ALA A 140 5.89 -17.92 -1.37
CA ALA A 140 6.71 -18.57 -2.38
C ALA A 140 8.04 -17.81 -2.60
N PRO A 141 9.15 -18.51 -2.90
CA PRO A 141 10.39 -17.86 -3.27
C PRO A 141 10.24 -17.15 -4.62
N VAL A 142 11.16 -16.22 -4.89
CA VAL A 142 11.29 -15.64 -6.23
C VAL A 142 11.76 -16.71 -7.19
N LEU A 143 11.14 -16.75 -8.36
CA LEU A 143 11.41 -17.70 -9.41
C LEU A 143 12.12 -17.01 -10.58
N GLN A 144 12.98 -17.74 -11.28
CA GLN A 144 13.57 -17.29 -12.55
C GLN A 144 13.07 -18.16 -13.69
N VAL A 145 12.54 -17.56 -14.74
CA VAL A 145 12.09 -18.29 -15.94
C VAL A 145 13.31 -18.85 -16.67
N ILE A 146 13.33 -20.17 -16.90
CA ILE A 146 14.41 -20.86 -17.61
C ILE A 146 13.97 -21.45 -18.95
N ALA A 147 12.66 -21.71 -19.13
CA ALA A 147 12.10 -22.11 -20.41
C ALA A 147 10.60 -21.76 -20.49
N ILE A 148 10.13 -21.56 -21.71
CA ILE A 148 8.71 -21.33 -22.04
C ILE A 148 8.25 -22.55 -22.83
N ILE A 149 7.17 -23.19 -22.37
CA ILE A 149 6.63 -24.43 -22.94
C ILE A 149 5.24 -24.11 -23.48
N GLU A 150 5.08 -24.21 -24.79
CA GLU A 150 3.78 -24.09 -25.44
C GLU A 150 3.09 -25.45 -25.44
N SER A 151 1.93 -25.52 -24.80
CA SER A 151 1.10 -26.71 -24.76
C SER A 151 0.44 -26.92 -26.12
N ASN A 152 1.03 -27.78 -26.95
CA ASN A 152 0.38 -28.32 -28.15
C ASN A 152 -0.71 -29.32 -27.74
N ASN A 153 -1.78 -28.83 -27.11
CA ASN A 153 -2.95 -29.64 -26.79
C ASN A 153 -3.67 -30.00 -28.10
N LYS A 154 -3.13 -31.00 -28.80
CA LYS A 154 -3.88 -31.81 -29.76
C LYS A 154 -4.93 -32.53 -28.93
N GLN A 155 -6.08 -31.88 -28.77
CA GLN A 155 -7.23 -32.44 -28.07
C GLN A 155 -7.45 -33.87 -28.60
N LEU A 156 -7.26 -34.86 -27.74
CA LEU A 156 -7.67 -36.22 -28.06
C LEU A 156 -9.19 -36.20 -28.24
N THR A 157 -9.62 -36.13 -29.50
CA THR A 157 -10.98 -36.38 -29.96
C THR A 157 -11.34 -37.83 -29.70
N ASN A 158 -11.49 -38.21 -28.43
CA ASN A 158 -12.05 -39.49 -28.06
C ASN A 158 -13.57 -39.42 -28.24
N GLU A 159 -14.08 -40.27 -29.12
CA GLU A 159 -15.46 -40.36 -29.63
C GLU A 159 -16.49 -40.93 -28.64
N LYS A 160 -16.25 -40.88 -27.32
CA LYS A 160 -17.18 -41.43 -26.31
C LYS A 160 -17.94 -40.34 -25.54
N PRO A 161 -19.27 -40.48 -25.33
CA PRO A 161 -20.18 -39.44 -24.85
C PRO A 161 -20.14 -39.20 -23.32
N ARG A 162 -19.10 -39.63 -22.61
CA ARG A 162 -18.82 -39.24 -21.21
C ARG A 162 -17.47 -38.57 -21.16
N LYS A 163 -17.38 -37.39 -21.78
CA LYS A 163 -16.10 -36.73 -22.03
C LYS A 163 -15.82 -35.75 -20.90
N LYS A 164 -15.05 -36.19 -19.90
CA LYS A 164 -14.38 -35.27 -18.98
C LYS A 164 -13.46 -34.38 -19.81
N TRP A 165 -13.64 -33.07 -19.73
CA TRP A 165 -12.84 -32.11 -20.46
C TRP A 165 -11.89 -31.42 -19.49
N ARG A 166 -10.59 -31.58 -19.73
CA ARG A 166 -9.55 -30.93 -18.95
C ARG A 166 -9.12 -29.65 -19.66
N GLU A 167 -9.19 -28.54 -18.96
CA GLU A 167 -8.65 -27.27 -19.43
C GLU A 167 -7.30 -27.04 -18.74
N GLU A 168 -6.29 -26.78 -19.55
CA GLU A 168 -4.93 -26.49 -19.13
C GLU A 168 -4.48 -25.20 -19.80
N SER A 169 -3.52 -24.52 -19.18
CA SER A 169 -2.93 -23.32 -19.78
C SER A 169 -2.22 -23.64 -21.10
N LYS A 170 -2.34 -22.70 -22.04
CA LYS A 170 -1.64 -22.75 -23.33
C LYS A 170 -0.13 -22.57 -23.17
N ILE A 171 0.29 -21.80 -22.17
CA ILE A 171 1.69 -21.45 -21.95
C ILE A 171 2.06 -21.84 -20.51
N GLN A 172 3.05 -22.71 -20.40
CA GLN A 172 3.63 -23.10 -19.13
C GLN A 172 5.06 -22.57 -19.05
N LEU A 173 5.43 -22.03 -17.90
CA LEU A 173 6.79 -21.60 -17.64
C LEU A 173 7.51 -22.64 -16.81
N LYS A 174 8.69 -23.05 -17.29
CA LYS A 174 9.65 -23.76 -16.47
C LYS A 174 10.47 -22.73 -15.70
N CYS A 175 10.36 -22.78 -14.39
CA CYS A 175 10.96 -21.83 -13.46
C CYS A 175 11.99 -22.53 -12.57
N LYS A 176 13.05 -21.83 -12.21
CA LYS A 176 14.09 -22.29 -11.28
C LYS A 176 14.04 -21.46 -10.00
N TYR A 177 14.23 -22.11 -8.85
CA TYR A 177 14.30 -21.46 -7.54
C TYR A 177 15.25 -22.20 -6.62
N PHE A 178 15.67 -21.56 -5.54
CA PHE A 178 16.51 -22.17 -4.51
C PHE A 178 15.65 -22.72 -3.38
N ASP A 179 15.75 -24.01 -3.12
CA ASP A 179 15.11 -24.68 -2.00
C ASP A 179 16.08 -24.72 -0.80
N ILE A 180 15.67 -24.04 0.27
CA ILE A 180 16.45 -23.88 1.50
C ILE A 180 16.62 -25.22 2.22
N ASN A 181 15.62 -26.10 2.18
CA ASN A 181 15.68 -27.37 2.90
C ASN A 181 16.64 -28.36 2.25
N SER A 182 16.58 -28.47 0.93
CA SER A 182 17.50 -29.35 0.18
C SER A 182 18.86 -28.70 -0.12
N ASN A 183 18.99 -27.39 0.12
CA ASN A 183 20.17 -26.58 -0.21
C ASN A 183 20.58 -26.73 -1.69
N LYS A 184 19.58 -26.80 -2.58
CA LYS A 184 19.75 -27.05 -4.02
C LYS A 184 18.81 -26.17 -4.83
N PHE A 185 19.15 -26.01 -6.10
CA PHE A 185 18.22 -25.42 -7.05
C PHE A 185 17.20 -26.47 -7.51
N CYS A 186 15.93 -26.09 -7.44
CA CYS A 186 14.80 -26.87 -7.88
C CYS A 186 14.17 -26.23 -9.12
N GLU A 187 13.50 -27.05 -9.92
CA GLU A 187 12.78 -26.61 -11.10
C GLU A 187 11.29 -26.95 -10.94
N ILE A 188 10.43 -26.10 -11.47
CA ILE A 188 8.99 -26.31 -11.48
C ILE A 188 8.38 -25.82 -12.79
N ILE A 189 7.29 -26.46 -13.22
CA ILE A 189 6.48 -26.01 -14.34
C ILE A 189 5.19 -25.41 -13.77
N LEU A 190 4.92 -24.14 -14.09
CA LEU A 190 3.75 -23.40 -13.63
C LEU A 190 3.04 -22.75 -14.84
N PRO A 191 1.71 -22.69 -14.88
CA PRO A 191 0.97 -21.89 -15.86
C PRO A 191 1.36 -20.42 -15.81
N LEU A 192 1.39 -19.75 -16.97
CA LEU A 192 1.62 -18.31 -17.06
C LEU A 192 0.63 -17.50 -16.20
N GLU A 193 -0.62 -17.95 -16.12
CA GLU A 193 -1.68 -17.25 -15.38
C GLU A 193 -1.52 -17.38 -13.86
N SER A 194 -0.65 -18.29 -13.39
CA SER A 194 -0.39 -18.53 -11.96
C SER A 194 0.76 -17.74 -11.36
N ILE A 195 1.41 -16.92 -12.19
CA ILE A 195 2.57 -16.13 -11.82
C ILE A 195 2.33 -14.64 -12.09
N GLU A 196 3.14 -13.82 -11.44
CA GLU A 196 3.22 -12.38 -11.66
C GLU A 196 4.66 -12.03 -12.05
N ILE A 197 4.80 -11.20 -13.08
CA ILE A 197 6.11 -10.71 -13.51
C ILE A 197 6.60 -9.67 -12.50
N ILE A 198 7.81 -9.84 -12.00
CA ILE A 198 8.45 -8.84 -11.15
C ILE A 198 9.09 -7.79 -12.05
N GLN A 199 8.59 -6.56 -11.96
CA GLN A 199 9.20 -5.44 -12.66
C GLN A 199 10.58 -5.14 -12.06
N SER A 200 11.60 -5.07 -12.91
CA SER A 200 12.92 -4.61 -12.46
C SER A 200 12.86 -3.13 -12.06
N VAL A 201 13.55 -2.80 -10.98
CA VAL A 201 13.76 -1.41 -10.58
C VAL A 201 15.11 -0.99 -11.14
N ASP A 202 15.14 0.14 -11.85
CA ASP A 202 16.37 0.72 -12.38
C ASP A 202 17.37 0.98 -11.24
N GLU A 203 18.60 0.52 -11.40
CA GLU A 203 19.70 0.68 -10.43
C GLU A 203 19.94 2.16 -10.12
N SER A 204 19.77 3.05 -11.12
CA SER A 204 19.93 4.49 -10.92
C SER A 204 18.97 5.07 -9.88
N LYS A 205 17.76 4.49 -9.75
CA LYS A 205 16.78 4.89 -8.73
C LYS A 205 17.19 4.42 -7.35
N ILE A 206 17.72 3.20 -7.25
CA ILE A 206 18.24 2.66 -5.99
C ILE A 206 19.42 3.51 -5.50
N ASP A 207 20.33 3.88 -6.40
CA ASP A 207 21.46 4.76 -6.09
C ASP A 207 21.01 6.16 -5.65
N CYS A 208 20.01 6.73 -6.32
CA CYS A 208 19.39 8.00 -5.93
C CYS A 208 18.82 7.93 -4.50
N ILE A 209 18.10 6.85 -4.17
CA ILE A 209 17.53 6.65 -2.84
C ILE A 209 18.65 6.47 -1.79
N ASN A 210 19.66 5.67 -2.07
CA ASN A 210 20.80 5.48 -1.19
C ASN A 210 21.57 6.79 -0.94
N GLY A 211 21.78 7.58 -1.98
CA GLY A 211 22.38 8.92 -1.87
C GLY A 211 21.57 9.84 -0.97
N ALA A 212 20.23 9.79 -1.06
CA ALA A 212 19.35 10.55 -0.19
C ALA A 212 19.37 10.05 1.27
N ILE A 213 19.45 8.74 1.51
CA ILE A 213 19.59 8.16 2.86
C ILE A 213 20.89 8.64 3.51
N LEU A 214 22.03 8.47 2.81
CA LEU A 214 23.35 8.88 3.30
C LEU A 214 23.46 10.40 3.50
N GLY A 215 22.87 11.17 2.59
CA GLY A 215 22.84 12.63 2.66
C GLY A 215 21.77 13.18 3.61
N ASN A 216 20.96 12.33 4.25
CA ASN A 216 19.85 12.73 5.11
C ASN A 216 18.84 13.67 4.40
N LYS A 217 18.67 13.47 3.09
CA LYS A 217 17.90 14.33 2.18
C LYS A 217 16.46 13.87 2.04
N CYS A 218 15.62 14.72 1.45
CA CYS A 218 14.22 14.42 1.16
C CYS A 218 14.06 14.09 -0.32
N LEU A 219 13.17 13.13 -0.60
CA LEU A 219 12.78 12.76 -1.95
C LEU A 219 11.31 13.09 -2.16
N ARG A 220 11.02 13.69 -3.31
CA ARG A 220 9.66 13.74 -3.85
C ARG A 220 9.42 12.47 -4.65
N LEU A 221 8.50 11.65 -4.17
CA LEU A 221 8.00 10.46 -4.85
C LEU A 221 6.72 10.84 -5.59
N THR A 222 6.76 10.69 -6.91
CA THR A 222 5.58 10.79 -7.77
C THR A 222 5.38 9.45 -8.45
N SER A 223 4.33 8.73 -8.04
CA SER A 223 3.90 7.49 -8.68
C SER A 223 2.93 7.82 -9.83
N MET A 224 2.98 7.05 -10.91
CA MET A 224 1.95 7.09 -11.95
C MET A 224 0.67 6.34 -11.55
N THR A 225 0.67 5.56 -10.47
CA THR A 225 -0.55 4.94 -9.97
C THR A 225 -1.46 6.00 -9.34
N PRO A 226 -2.74 6.10 -9.77
CA PRO A 226 -3.64 7.17 -9.32
C PRO A 226 -3.91 7.15 -7.81
N ASP A 227 -3.72 6.00 -7.16
CA ASP A 227 -4.03 5.78 -5.75
C ASP A 227 -2.90 6.24 -4.81
N VAL A 228 -1.69 6.48 -5.32
CA VAL A 228 -0.57 6.94 -4.49
C VAL A 228 -0.47 8.46 -4.65
N PRO A 229 -0.91 9.26 -3.65
CA PRO A 229 -0.72 10.69 -3.71
C PRO A 229 0.76 11.00 -3.76
N GLU A 230 1.10 12.16 -4.30
CA GLU A 230 2.48 12.63 -4.25
C GLU A 230 2.97 12.68 -2.79
N VAL A 231 4.16 12.12 -2.54
CA VAL A 231 4.72 12.04 -1.20
C VAL A 231 6.06 12.73 -1.13
N LEU A 232 6.26 13.54 -0.09
CA LEU A 232 7.59 13.98 0.33
C LEU A 232 8.08 13.07 1.46
N ILE A 233 9.06 12.23 1.15
CA ILE A 233 9.59 11.22 2.05
C ILE A 233 11.04 11.53 2.42
N LYS A 234 11.38 11.33 3.69
CA LYS A 234 12.76 11.14 4.13
C LYS A 234 13.07 9.65 4.16
N PRO A 235 13.74 9.08 3.14
CA PRO A 235 14.05 7.67 3.15
C PRO A 235 14.96 7.33 4.34
N ASN A 236 14.71 6.18 4.95
CA ASN A 236 15.52 5.62 6.03
C ASN A 236 16.19 4.32 5.60
N ILE A 237 15.43 3.42 4.95
CA ILE A 237 15.94 2.11 4.52
C ILE A 237 15.23 1.66 3.24
N ILE A 238 15.96 0.87 2.43
CA ILE A 238 15.41 0.12 1.30
C ILE A 238 15.27 -1.33 1.73
N ASN A 239 14.06 -1.88 1.65
CA ASN A 239 13.75 -3.26 1.97
C ASN A 239 13.52 -4.06 0.68
N TYR A 240 14.10 -5.25 0.56
CA TYR A 240 13.83 -6.17 -0.55
C TYR A 240 13.03 -7.38 -0.04
N ARG A 241 11.82 -7.59 -0.57
CA ARG A 241 10.92 -8.67 -0.14
C ARG A 241 10.26 -9.33 -1.35
N SER A 242 10.53 -10.62 -1.51
CA SER A 242 9.95 -11.47 -2.57
C SER A 242 9.98 -10.84 -3.97
N GLY A 243 11.14 -10.30 -4.35
CA GLY A 243 11.34 -9.71 -5.67
C GLY A 243 11.08 -8.21 -5.75
N LEU A 244 10.42 -7.63 -4.74
CA LEU A 244 10.02 -6.24 -4.76
C LEU A 244 10.89 -5.40 -3.81
N TYR A 245 11.20 -4.19 -4.25
CA TYR A 245 11.86 -3.18 -3.43
C TYR A 245 10.82 -2.25 -2.80
N TYR A 246 11.02 -1.96 -1.53
CA TYR A 246 10.22 -1.03 -0.76
C TYR A 246 11.12 0.05 -0.17
N ILE A 247 10.65 1.29 -0.17
CA ILE A 247 11.29 2.41 0.51
C ILE A 247 10.51 2.69 1.80
N GLU A 248 11.19 2.56 2.94
CA GLU A 248 10.64 2.95 4.23
C GLU A 248 11.26 4.28 4.65
N GLY A 249 10.40 5.20 5.10
CA GLY A 249 10.85 6.53 5.48
C GLY A 249 9.77 7.35 6.17
N PHE A 250 10.17 8.53 6.63
CA PHE A 250 9.25 9.48 7.27
C PHE A 250 8.53 10.31 6.21
N ASN A 251 7.21 10.17 6.12
CA ASN A 251 6.39 10.99 5.24
C ASN A 251 6.10 12.33 5.93
N PHE A 252 6.60 13.42 5.35
CA PHE A 252 6.44 14.76 5.92
C PHE A 252 5.03 15.32 5.79
N LEU A 253 4.23 14.84 4.84
CA LEU A 253 2.84 15.25 4.68
C LEU A 253 1.96 14.66 5.78
N THR A 254 2.11 13.37 6.07
CA THR A 254 1.29 12.68 7.08
C THR A 254 1.88 12.74 8.48
N GLY A 255 3.18 13.04 8.60
CA GLY A 255 3.91 13.03 9.87
C GLY A 255 4.11 11.63 10.44
N LYS A 256 4.04 10.60 9.60
CA LYS A 256 4.17 9.19 9.98
C LYS A 256 5.26 8.51 9.18
N SER A 257 5.90 7.51 9.77
CA SER A 257 6.68 6.55 9.01
C SER A 257 5.73 5.73 8.13
N ALA A 258 6.12 5.54 6.88
CA ALA A 258 5.37 4.76 5.91
C ALA A 258 6.33 4.00 5.01
N GLU A 259 5.81 2.96 4.41
CA GLU A 259 6.52 2.13 3.44
C GLU A 259 5.82 2.25 2.09
N TYR A 260 6.61 2.40 1.03
CA TYR A 260 6.11 2.53 -0.33
C TYR A 260 6.77 1.46 -1.21
N LEU A 261 5.96 0.78 -2.02
CA LEU A 261 6.44 -0.14 -3.04
C LEU A 261 7.08 0.65 -4.20
N LEU A 262 8.25 0.22 -4.67
CA LEU A 262 8.89 0.74 -5.87
C LEU A 262 8.34 0.01 -7.11
N ASN A 263 7.47 0.67 -7.86
CA ASN A 263 6.84 0.17 -9.09
C ASN A 263 7.72 0.38 -10.32
N GLY A 264 8.92 -0.23 -10.32
CA GLY A 264 9.81 -0.27 -11.48
C GLY A 264 10.01 1.09 -12.15
N ASN A 265 9.60 1.21 -13.41
CA ASN A 265 9.77 2.42 -14.23
C ASN A 265 8.76 3.54 -13.94
N ASN A 266 7.63 3.24 -13.32
CA ASN A 266 6.52 4.19 -13.14
C ASN A 266 6.76 5.22 -12.05
N ASP A 267 7.66 4.94 -11.11
CA ASP A 267 7.94 5.86 -10.02
C ASP A 267 9.07 6.82 -10.38
N THR A 268 8.87 8.11 -10.12
CA THR A 268 9.92 9.11 -10.27
C THR A 268 10.36 9.64 -8.91
N PHE A 269 11.68 9.70 -8.72
CA PHE A 269 12.32 10.24 -7.53
C PHE A 269 13.06 11.51 -7.92
N LYS A 270 12.72 12.61 -7.27
CA LYS A 270 13.47 13.85 -7.40
C LYS A 270 13.96 14.25 -6.03
N GLU A 271 15.28 14.42 -5.91
CA GLU A 271 15.83 15.12 -4.76
C GLU A 271 15.20 16.51 -4.70
N GLN A 272 14.70 16.87 -3.53
CA GLN A 272 14.03 18.13 -3.36
C GLN A 272 14.47 18.80 -2.07
N GLU A 273 14.77 20.09 -2.19
CA GLU A 273 15.00 20.93 -1.02
C GLU A 273 13.72 21.01 -0.19
N PHE A 274 13.87 20.69 1.10
CA PHE A 274 12.75 20.50 2.01
C PHE A 274 11.96 21.78 2.27
N SER A 275 12.65 22.93 2.36
CA SER A 275 12.08 24.19 2.84
C SER A 275 12.34 25.31 1.84
N LEU A 276 11.29 26.03 1.45
CA LEU A 276 11.38 27.27 0.67
C LEU A 276 11.48 28.50 1.55
N ALA A 277 10.73 28.49 2.66
CA ALA A 277 10.69 29.58 3.61
C ALA A 277 10.47 29.03 5.02
N LYS A 278 10.96 29.79 6.00
CA LYS A 278 10.85 29.45 7.41
C LYS A 278 10.49 30.69 8.23
N LEU A 279 9.57 30.53 9.19
CA LEU A 279 9.28 31.49 10.24
C LEU A 279 9.48 30.82 11.62
N PRO A 280 9.95 31.56 12.64
CA PRO A 280 10.45 32.94 12.55
C PRO A 280 11.73 33.03 11.69
N LYS A 281 11.95 34.17 11.03
CA LYS A 281 13.21 34.43 10.30
C LYS A 281 14.22 35.02 11.26
N PHE A 282 15.44 34.47 11.25
CA PHE A 282 16.57 34.99 12.01
C PHE A 282 17.53 35.68 11.04
N ILE A 283 17.55 37.01 11.06
CA ILE A 283 18.41 37.81 10.17
C ILE A 283 19.67 38.18 10.95
N PRO A 284 20.87 37.74 10.53
CA PRO A 284 22.11 38.09 11.20
C PRO A 284 22.40 39.59 11.04
N LEU A 285 22.84 40.23 12.12
CA LEU A 285 23.30 41.61 12.16
C LEU A 285 24.83 41.64 12.17
N SER A 286 25.41 42.75 11.72
CA SER A 286 26.88 42.94 11.64
C SER A 286 27.61 42.83 12.99
N ASN A 287 26.89 42.94 14.10
CA ASN A 287 27.42 42.82 15.46
C ASN A 287 27.30 41.39 16.04
N GLY A 288 26.89 40.40 15.24
CA GLY A 288 26.71 39.01 15.69
C GLY A 288 25.39 38.74 16.43
N LEU A 289 24.49 39.72 16.56
CA LEU A 289 23.12 39.51 17.05
C LEU A 289 22.19 39.10 15.89
N PHE A 290 20.99 38.62 16.23
CA PHE A 290 19.95 38.28 15.25
C PHE A 290 18.72 39.16 15.43
N ASN A 291 18.19 39.70 14.32
CA ASN A 291 16.84 40.23 14.29
C ASN A 291 15.85 39.08 14.06
N VAL A 292 14.85 38.94 14.93
CA VAL A 292 13.87 37.85 14.86
C VAL A 292 12.56 38.40 14.31
N ILE A 293 12.23 38.03 13.06
CA ILE A 293 10.89 38.28 12.52
C ILE A 293 9.96 37.25 13.14
N LYS A 294 9.20 37.69 14.15
CA LYS A 294 8.19 36.88 14.83
C LYS A 294 7.06 36.49 13.87
N ILE A 295 6.44 35.36 14.17
CA ILE A 295 5.23 34.92 13.48
C ILE A 295 4.11 35.90 13.81
N SER A 296 3.59 36.55 12.77
CA SER A 296 2.56 37.58 12.80
C SER A 296 1.70 37.48 11.55
N LYS A 297 0.50 38.08 11.55
CA LYS A 297 -0.40 38.16 10.39
C LYS A 297 0.35 38.55 9.11
N GLN A 298 1.12 39.63 9.16
CA GLN A 298 1.85 40.12 8.00
C GLN A 298 2.89 39.12 7.49
N SER A 299 3.71 38.56 8.38
CA SER A 299 4.72 37.58 7.99
C SER A 299 4.12 36.28 7.42
N ILE A 300 2.92 35.90 7.87
CA ILE A 300 2.21 34.72 7.35
C ILE A 300 1.65 35.02 5.95
N LEU A 301 1.12 36.23 5.73
CA LEU A 301 0.61 36.66 4.43
C LEU A 301 1.69 36.77 3.35
N GLU A 302 2.96 36.89 3.73
CA GLU A 302 4.12 36.81 2.82
C GLU A 302 4.43 35.39 2.35
N LEU A 303 3.94 34.36 3.03
CA LEU A 303 4.12 32.98 2.62
C LEU A 303 3.16 32.62 1.49
N ASN A 304 3.61 31.73 0.60
CA ASN A 304 2.77 31.34 -0.53
C ASN A 304 1.78 30.24 -0.08
N PRO A 305 0.45 30.50 -0.17
CA PRO A 305 -0.58 29.56 0.28
C PRO A 305 -0.74 28.34 -0.65
N ASN A 306 -0.14 28.37 -1.84
CA ASN A 306 -0.17 27.26 -2.80
C ASN A 306 0.81 26.14 -2.43
N PHE A 307 1.56 26.28 -1.34
CA PHE A 307 2.47 25.27 -0.84
C PHE A 307 1.96 24.65 0.46
N TYR A 308 2.35 23.42 0.73
CA TYR A 308 2.15 22.82 2.05
C TYR A 308 2.98 23.54 3.10
N TRP A 309 2.41 23.77 4.28
CA TRP A 309 3.12 24.35 5.41
C TRP A 309 3.22 23.31 6.52
N ARG A 310 4.42 23.12 7.05
CA ARG A 310 4.64 22.36 8.28
C ARG A 310 4.76 23.33 9.45
N ILE A 311 3.86 23.24 10.41
CA ILE A 311 3.82 24.11 11.58
C ILE A 311 4.19 23.33 12.85
N LYS A 312 4.94 23.97 13.76
CA LYS A 312 5.01 23.55 15.17
C LYS A 312 3.97 24.32 15.95
N TYR A 313 3.00 23.61 16.51
CA TYR A 313 1.88 24.20 17.23
C TYR A 313 1.93 23.80 18.71
N GLN A 314 1.86 24.80 19.59
CA GLN A 314 1.71 24.62 21.02
C GLN A 314 0.23 24.72 21.39
N ASP A 315 -0.30 23.68 22.02
CA ASP A 315 -1.67 23.71 22.54
C ASP A 315 -1.80 24.47 23.87
N ASN A 316 -3.02 24.58 24.38
CA ASN A 316 -3.31 25.26 25.65
C ASN A 316 -2.66 24.57 26.87
N ASN A 317 -2.30 23.29 26.75
CA ASN A 317 -1.63 22.52 27.79
C ASN A 317 -0.10 22.64 27.69
N GLY A 318 0.41 23.42 26.74
CA GLY A 318 1.83 23.64 26.50
C GLY A 318 2.51 22.56 25.66
N SER A 319 1.78 21.54 25.20
CA SER A 319 2.33 20.45 24.38
C SER A 319 2.59 20.92 22.96
N ILE A 320 3.77 20.62 22.43
CA ILE A 320 4.18 21.00 21.07
C ILE A 320 4.00 19.82 20.12
N THR A 321 3.36 20.07 19.00
CA THR A 321 3.07 19.06 17.97
C THR A 321 3.38 19.59 16.57
N ASP A 322 3.84 18.71 15.69
CA ASP A 322 4.07 19.02 14.27
C ASP A 322 2.79 18.75 13.46
N TRP A 323 2.41 19.70 12.62
CA TRP A 323 1.26 19.57 11.72
C TRP A 323 1.63 19.97 10.31
N THR A 324 1.17 19.22 9.31
CA THR A 324 1.25 19.63 7.92
C THR A 324 -0.11 20.07 7.44
N ILE A 325 -0.19 21.29 6.92
CA ILE A 325 -1.43 21.96 6.51
C ILE A 325 -1.31 22.46 5.08
N HIS A 326 -2.44 22.67 4.42
CA HIS A 326 -2.49 23.33 3.12
C HIS A 326 -3.72 24.22 2.96
N SER A 327 -3.71 25.01 1.88
CA SER A 327 -4.69 26.05 1.60
C SER A 327 -4.93 26.97 2.81
N PRO A 328 -3.86 27.54 3.41
CA PRO A 328 -3.98 28.35 4.60
C PRO A 328 -4.64 29.70 4.27
N GLU A 329 -5.62 30.06 5.10
CA GLU A 329 -6.35 31.31 5.06
C GLU A 329 -6.20 31.99 6.43
N VAL A 330 -5.73 33.24 6.45
CA VAL A 330 -5.59 34.01 7.68
C VAL A 330 -6.89 34.75 7.95
N ILE A 331 -7.53 34.46 9.09
CA ILE A 331 -8.79 35.06 9.51
C ILE A 331 -8.60 35.80 10.83
N GLU A 332 -9.40 36.85 11.04
CA GLU A 332 -9.38 37.68 12.24
C GLU A 332 -10.75 37.60 12.90
N VAL A 333 -10.77 37.21 14.17
CA VAL A 333 -12.00 37.00 14.94
C VAL A 333 -11.98 37.95 16.14
N ILE A 334 -12.97 38.82 16.22
CA ILE A 334 -13.18 39.70 17.36
C ILE A 334 -14.01 38.90 18.38
N GLU A 335 -13.36 38.39 19.41
CA GLU A 335 -14.06 37.75 20.53
C GLU A 335 -14.61 38.84 21.45
N GLU A 336 -15.93 39.04 21.42
CA GLU A 336 -16.62 39.90 22.39
C GLU A 336 -16.52 39.25 23.77
N LYS A 337 -15.56 39.71 24.58
CA LYS A 337 -15.55 39.38 26.00
C LYS A 337 -16.63 40.21 26.69
N ILE A 338 -17.60 39.51 27.27
CA ILE A 338 -18.83 40.05 27.88
C ILE A 338 -18.60 41.19 28.88
N ASN A 339 -17.38 41.43 29.38
CA ASN A 339 -17.10 42.42 30.43
C ASN A 339 -15.83 43.28 30.23
N SER A 340 -15.33 43.48 29.01
CA SER A 340 -14.17 44.36 28.79
C SER A 340 -14.29 45.22 27.54
N ASP A 341 -14.24 46.55 27.69
CA ASP A 341 -14.29 47.57 26.60
C ASP A 341 -13.17 47.45 25.55
N ASN A 342 -12.19 46.56 25.75
CA ASN A 342 -11.09 46.32 24.81
C ASN A 342 -11.13 44.88 24.29
N SER A 343 -11.87 44.65 23.20
CA SER A 343 -11.77 43.40 22.44
C SER A 343 -10.46 43.39 21.65
N ILE A 344 -9.55 42.48 22.00
CA ILE A 344 -8.31 42.27 21.23
C ILE A 344 -8.64 41.27 20.12
N PRO A 345 -8.45 41.62 18.84
CA PRO A 345 -8.69 40.69 17.74
C PRO A 345 -7.74 39.50 17.85
N GLN A 346 -8.30 38.29 17.75
CA GLN A 346 -7.50 37.07 17.69
C GLN A 346 -7.32 36.65 16.24
N ILE A 347 -6.08 36.32 15.89
CA ILE A 347 -5.72 35.91 14.53
C ILE A 347 -5.60 34.39 14.49
N TYR A 348 -6.26 33.79 13.50
CA TYR A 348 -6.24 32.36 13.25
C TYR A 348 -5.74 32.07 11.83
N VAL A 349 -5.15 30.90 11.65
CA VAL A 349 -4.93 30.27 10.34
C VAL A 349 -5.95 29.15 10.19
N LYS A 350 -6.88 29.30 9.25
CA LYS A 350 -7.79 28.23 8.82
C LYS A 350 -7.11 27.45 7.70
N ALA A 351 -6.96 26.14 7.85
CA ALA A 351 -6.29 25.32 6.85
C ALA A 351 -6.81 23.88 6.87
N PHE A 352 -6.58 23.13 5.79
CA PHE A 352 -6.82 21.68 5.79
C PHE A 352 -5.63 20.96 6.41
N CYS A 353 -5.88 20.11 7.40
CA CYS A 353 -4.87 19.36 8.13
C CYS A 353 -4.70 17.96 7.55
N MET A 354 -3.49 17.64 7.07
CA MET A 354 -3.18 16.34 6.46
C MET A 354 -3.23 15.18 7.46
N LEU A 355 -2.84 15.42 8.72
CA LEU A 355 -2.84 14.38 9.76
C LEU A 355 -4.26 13.92 10.13
N ARG A 356 -5.23 14.83 10.09
CA ARG A 356 -6.62 14.58 10.50
C ARG A 356 -7.59 14.50 9.34
N ASN A 357 -7.12 14.74 8.13
CA ASN A 357 -7.92 14.81 6.91
C ASN A 357 -9.15 15.72 7.06
N ALA A 358 -8.97 16.91 7.66
CA ALA A 358 -10.06 17.83 7.98
C ALA A 358 -9.61 19.28 8.12
N HIS A 359 -10.53 20.23 7.92
CA HIS A 359 -10.27 21.64 8.22
C HIS A 359 -10.10 21.90 9.72
N ARG A 360 -9.15 22.77 10.06
CA ARG A 360 -8.80 23.18 11.43
C ARG A 360 -8.47 24.66 11.47
N HIS A 361 -8.62 25.24 12.66
CA HIS A 361 -8.23 26.61 12.98
C HIS A 361 -7.07 26.58 13.97
N PHE A 362 -5.99 27.28 13.64
CA PHE A 362 -4.80 27.38 14.47
C PHE A 362 -4.63 28.82 14.95
N LYS A 363 -4.60 29.05 16.27
CA LYS A 363 -4.30 30.37 16.81
C LYS A 363 -2.86 30.75 16.43
N VAL A 364 -2.66 31.93 15.86
CA VAL A 364 -1.31 32.36 15.42
C VAL A 364 -0.31 32.37 16.59
N ASP A 365 -0.72 32.78 17.79
CA ASP A 365 0.11 32.77 19.00
C ASP A 365 0.57 31.37 19.44
N GLY A 366 -0.20 30.34 19.07
CA GLY A 366 0.13 28.94 19.29
C GLY A 366 1.19 28.42 18.31
N ILE A 367 1.37 29.06 17.15
CA ILE A 367 2.32 28.63 16.13
C ILE A 367 3.73 29.11 16.51
N LYS A 368 4.65 28.17 16.71
CA LYS A 368 6.05 28.43 17.11
C LYS A 368 7.02 28.40 15.93
N GLU A 369 6.69 27.65 14.90
CA GLU A 369 7.49 27.54 13.68
C GLU A 369 6.54 27.31 12.50
N ILE A 370 6.83 27.92 11.35
CA ILE A 370 6.22 27.59 10.05
C ILE A 370 7.35 27.28 9.08
N VAL A 371 7.27 26.14 8.41
CA VAL A 371 8.18 25.75 7.32
C VAL A 371 7.33 25.55 6.08
N GLN A 372 7.50 26.43 5.08
CA GLN A 372 6.87 26.24 3.78
C GLN A 372 7.63 25.14 3.02
N LEU A 373 6.96 24.04 2.73
CA LEU A 373 7.51 22.90 2.02
C LEU A 373 7.50 23.18 0.52
N ASN A 374 8.49 22.69 -0.21
CA ASN A 374 8.57 22.87 -1.67
C ASN A 374 7.59 21.95 -2.45
N ILE A 375 6.37 21.77 -1.96
CA ILE A 375 5.36 20.92 -2.61
C ILE A 375 4.21 21.82 -3.03
N LEU A 376 3.99 21.93 -4.34
CA LEU A 376 2.87 22.68 -4.88
C LEU A 376 1.57 21.91 -4.66
N LEU A 377 0.52 22.60 -4.24
CA LEU A 377 -0.82 22.04 -4.22
C LEU A 377 -1.27 21.77 -5.65
N ASP A 378 -1.72 20.54 -5.91
CA ASP A 378 -2.44 20.23 -7.15
C ASP A 378 -3.88 20.73 -6.98
N PRO A 379 -4.28 21.83 -7.66
CA PRO A 379 -5.61 22.40 -7.51
C PRO A 379 -6.70 21.45 -8.01
N THR A 380 -6.35 20.47 -8.86
CA THR A 380 -7.31 19.51 -9.43
C THR A 380 -7.74 18.45 -8.42
N LYS A 381 -6.81 18.01 -7.55
CA LYS A 381 -7.09 16.96 -6.54
C LYS A 381 -7.81 17.49 -5.29
N GLY A 382 -7.75 18.79 -5.03
CA GLY A 382 -8.44 19.42 -3.90
C GLY A 382 -9.96 19.52 -4.06
N ALA A 383 -10.46 19.46 -5.29
CA ALA A 383 -11.90 19.56 -5.59
C ALA A 383 -12.65 18.27 -5.27
N ASP A 384 -12.05 17.10 -5.49
CA ASP A 384 -12.73 15.81 -5.35
C ASP A 384 -12.98 15.42 -3.89
N ILE A 385 -12.12 15.84 -2.95
CA ILE A 385 -12.30 15.60 -1.51
C ILE A 385 -13.51 16.38 -0.95
N LEU A 386 -13.84 17.53 -1.56
CA LEU A 386 -15.02 18.34 -1.18
C LEU A 386 -16.34 17.75 -1.69
N VAL A 387 -16.31 16.92 -2.73
CA VAL A 387 -17.51 16.28 -3.29
C VAL A 387 -17.98 15.12 -2.41
N ASP A 388 -17.05 14.29 -1.90
CA ASP A 388 -17.39 13.17 -1.01
C ASP A 388 -17.95 13.63 0.35
N GLN A 389 -17.48 14.78 0.87
CA GLN A 389 -18.00 15.33 2.14
C GLN A 389 -19.40 15.93 2.00
N LYS A 390 -19.76 16.49 0.83
CA LYS A 390 -21.15 16.91 0.56
C LYS A 390 -22.09 15.71 0.43
N GLY A 391 -21.60 14.57 -0.06
CA GLY A 391 -22.35 13.31 -0.10
C GLY A 391 -22.65 12.74 1.28
N GLN A 392 -21.65 12.71 2.17
CA GLN A 392 -21.84 12.21 3.55
C GLN A 392 -22.72 13.12 4.42
N ILE A 393 -22.59 14.45 4.29
CA ILE A 393 -23.45 15.40 5.03
C ILE A 393 -24.90 15.36 4.51
N ALA A 394 -25.12 15.08 3.22
CA ALA A 394 -26.47 14.93 2.66
C ALA A 394 -27.16 13.63 3.10
N GLN A 395 -26.40 12.54 3.31
CA GLN A 395 -26.93 11.28 3.86
C GLN A 395 -27.28 11.39 5.34
N GLU A 396 -26.44 12.03 6.16
CA GLU A 396 -26.74 12.26 7.58
C GLU A 396 -27.94 13.23 7.78
N ALA A 397 -28.17 14.17 6.85
CA ALA A 397 -29.35 15.04 6.89
C ALA A 397 -30.66 14.35 6.47
N GLN A 398 -30.60 13.28 5.65
CA GLN A 398 -31.78 12.50 5.29
C GLN A 398 -32.19 11.51 6.40
N ASP A 399 -31.23 10.91 7.09
CA ASP A 399 -31.52 9.95 8.18
C ASP A 399 -32.09 10.61 9.44
N VAL A 400 -31.85 11.91 9.67
CA VAL A 400 -32.46 12.69 10.76
C VAL A 400 -33.91 13.13 10.44
N SER A 401 -34.33 13.05 9.18
CA SER A 401 -35.69 13.41 8.77
C SER A 401 -36.69 12.25 8.75
N LEU A 402 -36.24 11.03 9.09
CA LEU A 402 -37.05 9.80 9.10
C LEU A 402 -37.06 9.07 10.46
N SER A 403 -36.59 9.72 11.53
CA SER A 403 -36.62 9.20 12.91
C SER A 403 -37.58 9.96 13.81
#